data_AF-A0A6M3LYG5-F1
#
_entry.id   AF-A0A6M3LYG5-F1
#
_cell.length_a   1.000
_cell.length_b   1.000
_cell.length_c   1.000
_cell.angle_alpha   90.00
_cell.angle_beta   90.00
_cell.angle_gamma   90.00
#
_symmetry.space_group_name_H-M   'P 1'
#
loop_
_entity.id
_entity.type
_entity.pdbx_description
1 polymer ?
#
loop_
_entity_poly.entity_id
_entity_poly.type
_entity_poly.pdbx_seq_one_letter_code
_entity_poly.pdbx_strand_id
1 'polypeptide(L)' 'MGINLKLFMAIKKSNFNQKSLADAIPMTRSYLNLAINRGLRLDDGQKRSIAKALGQKVEDLFDE' A
#
# COMPACT_ATOMS: atom_id res chain seq x y z
N MET A 1 9.48 -5.40 14.08
CA MET A 1 9.03 -4.92 12.75
C MET A 1 7.64 -5.46 12.52
N GLY A 2 6.63 -4.59 12.55
CA GLY A 2 5.21 -4.97 12.47
C GLY A 2 4.65 -4.79 11.05
N ILE A 3 3.66 -5.60 10.72
CA ILE A 3 2.85 -5.48 9.50
C ILE A 3 2.06 -4.17 9.57
N ASN A 4 1.94 -3.44 8.45
CA ASN A 4 1.01 -2.30 8.37
C ASN A 4 -0.41 -2.85 8.19
N LEU A 5 -1.10 -3.07 9.31
CA LEU A 5 -2.43 -3.71 9.35
C LEU A 5 -3.50 -2.91 8.60
N LYS A 6 -3.43 -1.58 8.61
CA LYS A 6 -4.38 -0.72 7.89
C LYS A 6 -4.24 -0.91 6.38
N LEU A 7 -3.01 -0.80 5.87
CA LEU A 7 -2.72 -1.03 4.46
C LEU A 7 -3.08 -2.46 4.03
N PHE A 8 -2.76 -3.46 4.85
CA PHE A 8 -3.10 -4.85 4.59
C PHE A 8 -4.62 -5.06 4.51
N MET A 9 -5.38 -4.53 5.47
CA MET A 9 -6.85 -4.60 5.46
C MET A 9 -7.45 -3.86 4.26
N ALA A 10 -6.95 -2.70 3.89
CA ALA A 10 -7.44 -1.92 2.76
C ALA A 10 -7.26 -2.68 1.44
N ILE A 11 -6.10 -3.28 1.23
CA ILE A 11 -5.83 -4.12 0.04
C ILE A 11 -6.74 -5.33 0.03
N LYS A 12 -6.94 -6.00 1.18
CA LYS A 12 -7.85 -7.15 1.30
C LYS A 12 -9.33 -6.80 1.11
N LYS A 13 -9.76 -5.61 1.52
CA LYS A 13 -11.14 -5.11 1.35
C LYS A 13 -11.40 -4.65 -0.08
N SER A 14 -10.39 -4.12 -0.77
CA SER A 14 -10.54 -3.80 -2.18
C SER A 14 -10.59 -5.09 -3.00
N ASN A 15 -11.40 -5.13 -4.05
CA ASN A 15 -11.28 -6.16 -5.11
C ASN A 15 -9.96 -6.02 -5.92
N PHE A 16 -9.07 -5.12 -5.50
CA PHE A 16 -7.80 -4.84 -6.14
C PHE A 16 -6.78 -5.90 -5.70
N ASN A 17 -6.31 -6.70 -6.66
CA ASN A 17 -5.25 -7.66 -6.37
C ASN A 17 -3.89 -6.94 -6.23
N GLN A 18 -2.96 -7.49 -5.44
CA GLN A 18 -1.63 -6.90 -5.21
C GLN A 18 -0.79 -6.70 -6.48
N LYS A 19 -0.97 -7.54 -7.51
CA LYS A 19 -0.34 -7.39 -8.83
C LYS A 19 -0.88 -6.14 -9.53
N SER A 20 -2.20 -5.97 -9.60
CA SER A 20 -2.82 -4.77 -10.18
C SER A 20 -2.43 -3.50 -9.43
N LEU A 21 -2.28 -3.58 -8.10
CA LEU A 21 -1.80 -2.46 -7.29
C LEU A 21 -0.34 -2.12 -7.64
N ALA A 22 0.52 -3.12 -7.74
CA ALA A 22 1.92 -2.94 -8.14
C ALA A 22 2.07 -2.48 -9.60
N ASP A 23 1.14 -2.82 -10.49
CA ASP A 23 1.13 -2.33 -11.87
C ASP A 23 0.65 -0.85 -11.95
N ALA A 24 -0.25 -0.45 -11.05
CA ALA A 24 -0.80 0.92 -10.98
C ALA A 24 0.14 1.93 -10.30
N ILE A 25 1.16 1.44 -9.58
CA ILE A 25 2.12 2.26 -8.86
C ILE A 25 3.49 2.06 -9.51
N PRO A 26 4.34 3.07 -9.64
CA PRO A 26 5.72 2.90 -10.08
C PRO A 26 6.59 2.21 -9.00
N MET A 27 6.21 1.00 -8.56
CA MET A 27 6.98 0.17 -7.62
C MET A 27 6.87 -1.30 -7.97
N THR A 28 7.88 -2.09 -7.58
CA THR A 28 7.83 -3.54 -7.81
C THR A 28 6.89 -4.23 -6.83
N ARG A 29 6.30 -5.34 -7.25
CA ARG A 29 5.46 -6.20 -6.38
C ARG A 29 6.18 -6.62 -5.11
N SER A 30 7.49 -6.89 -5.19
CA SER A 30 8.32 -7.22 -4.03
C SER A 30 8.40 -6.06 -3.04
N TYR A 31 8.54 -4.83 -3.53
CA TYR A 31 8.58 -3.63 -2.71
C TYR A 31 7.25 -3.37 -1.99
N LEU A 32 6.14 -3.52 -2.71
CA LEU A 32 4.80 -3.46 -2.12
C LEU A 32 4.62 -4.50 -1.02
N ASN A 33 5.09 -5.74 -1.25
CA ASN A 33 4.98 -6.82 -0.27
C ASN A 33 5.82 -6.55 0.99
N LEU A 34 6.96 -5.87 0.85
CA LEU A 34 7.78 -5.41 1.98
C LEU A 34 7.09 -4.27 2.74
N ALA A 35 6.47 -3.33 2.04
CA ALA A 35 5.71 -2.25 2.68
C ALA A 35 4.54 -2.78 3.51
N ILE A 36 3.78 -3.74 2.96
CA ILE A 36 2.65 -4.36 3.64
C ILE A 36 3.12 -5.23 4.82
N ASN A 37 4.02 -6.18 4.56
CA ASN A 37 4.32 -7.23 5.55
C ASN A 37 5.48 -6.90 6.48
N ARG A 38 6.35 -5.95 6.13
CA ARG A 38 7.53 -5.60 6.93
C ARG A 38 7.54 -4.15 7.42
N GLY A 39 6.50 -3.38 7.10
CA GLY A 39 6.40 -1.98 7.52
C GLY A 39 7.50 -1.12 6.89
N LEU A 40 7.87 -1.41 5.65
CA LEU A 40 8.84 -0.60 4.92
C LEU A 40 8.35 0.86 4.84
N ARG A 41 9.22 1.82 5.13
CA ARG A 41 8.89 3.24 4.94
C ARG A 41 8.77 3.53 3.45
N LEU A 42 7.59 3.98 3.06
CA LEU A 42 7.30 4.49 1.73
C LEU A 42 7.52 6.01 1.71
N ASP A 43 7.93 6.54 0.57
CA ASP A 43 7.90 7.98 0.34
C ASP A 43 6.46 8.48 0.11
N ASP A 44 6.25 9.80 0.21
CA ASP A 44 4.92 10.39 0.08
C ASP A 44 4.31 10.22 -1.31
N GLY A 45 5.14 10.14 -2.36
CA GLY A 45 4.68 9.87 -3.73
C GLY A 45 4.12 8.45 -3.85
N GLN A 46 4.79 7.48 -3.24
CA GLN A 46 4.35 6.09 -3.17
C GLN A 46 3.08 5.94 -2.35
N LYS A 47 3.02 6.55 -1.15
CA LYS A 47 1.80 6.54 -0.30
C LYS A 47 0.60 7.11 -1.04
N ARG A 48 0.75 8.26 -1.72
CA ARG A 48 -0.31 8.87 -2.52
C ARG A 48 -0.76 7.99 -3.68
N SER A 49 0.18 7.33 -4.35
CA SER A 49 -0.12 6.42 -5.46
C SER A 49 -0.92 5.20 -5.00
N ILE A 50 -0.54 4.60 -3.86
CA ILE A 50 -1.29 3.51 -3.20
C ILE A 50 -2.69 3.98 -2.81
N ALA A 51 -2.78 5.12 -2.13
CA ALA A 51 -4.05 5.68 -1.68
C ALA A 51 -5.00 5.94 -2.86
N LYS A 52 -4.49 6.53 -3.94
CA LYS A 52 -5.24 6.75 -5.18
C LYS A 52 -5.69 5.44 -5.83
N ALA A 53 -4.81 4.43 -5.90
CA ALA A 53 -5.14 3.13 -6.48
C ALA A 53 -6.20 2.37 -5.65
N LEU A 54 -6.21 2.55 -4.33
CA LEU A 54 -7.21 1.99 -3.42
C LEU A 54 -8.46 2.86 -3.25
N GLY A 55 -8.47 4.07 -3.83
CA GLY A 55 -9.56 5.03 -3.67
C GLY A 55 -9.74 5.55 -2.24
N GLN A 56 -8.67 5.56 -1.44
CA GLN A 56 -8.67 5.99 -0.03
C GLN A 56 -7.72 7.17 0.18
N LYS A 57 -7.77 7.81 1.36
CA LYS A 57 -6.79 8.83 1.73
C LYS A 57 -5.54 8.18 2.30
N VAL A 58 -4.40 8.89 2.20
CA VAL A 58 -3.12 8.41 2.74
C VAL A 58 -3.22 8.18 4.26
N GLU A 59 -3.88 9.10 4.95
CA GLU A 59 -4.12 9.09 6.41
C GLU A 59 -4.90 7.86 6.89
N ASP A 60 -5.78 7.31 6.03
CA ASP A 60 -6.56 6.11 6.33
C ASP A 60 -5.72 4.82 6.25
N LEU A 61 -4.61 4.87 5.50
CA LEU A 61 -3.78 3.71 5.16
C LEU A 61 -2.45 3.69 5.92
N PHE A 62 -1.94 4.85 6.29
CA PHE A 62 -0.66 5.04 6.95
C PHE A 62 -0.87 5.90 8.20
N ASP A 63 -0.63 5.31 9.37
CA ASP A 63 -0.45 6.06 10.61
C ASP A 63 0.92 6.75 10.55
N GLU A 64 0.93 8.02 10.15
CA GLU A 64 2.03 8.94 10.45
C GLU A 64 1.68 9.79 11.67
#